data_AF-A0A2V5SK14-F1
#
_entry.id   AF-A0A2V5SK14-F1
#
_cell.length_a   1.000
_cell.length_b   1.000
_cell.length_c   1.000
_cell.angle_alpha   90.00
_cell.angle_beta   90.00
_cell.angle_gamma   90.00
#
_symmetry.space_group_name_H-M   'P 1'
#
loop_
_entity.id
_entity.type
_entity.pdbx_description
1 polymer ?
#
loop_
_entity_poly.entity_id
_entity_poly.type
_entity_poly.pdbx_seq_one_letter_code
_entity_poly.pdbx_strand_id
1 'polypeptide(L)'
;LQRNPAELRRSILHFLGADPDKPIRRLTADYNGWAGMEKLLFTDKVRSHVARFFKKELKTCARRLGGPARDWPARYGFSLLFFFGELAAYFDHFLRSDWIA
;
A
#
# COMPACT_ATOMS: atom_id res chain seq x y z
N LEU A 1 1.46 -2.61 -11.86
CA LEU A 1 0.16 -3.31 -12.03
C LEU A 1 -0.88 -2.43 -12.70
N GLN A 2 -1.32 -1.29 -12.12
CA GLN A 2 -2.39 -0.47 -12.72
C GLN A 2 -2.01 0.26 -14.01
N ARG A 3 -0.76 0.71 -14.19
CA ARG A 3 -0.36 1.54 -15.35
C ARG A 3 0.01 0.74 -16.59
N ASN A 4 0.77 -0.35 -16.43
CA ASN A 4 1.19 -1.20 -17.55
C ASN A 4 1.39 -2.66 -17.06
N PRO A 5 0.31 -3.47 -17.06
CA PRO A 5 0.39 -4.85 -16.58
C PRO A 5 1.22 -5.75 -17.50
N ALA A 6 1.20 -5.52 -18.81
CA ALA A 6 1.95 -6.29 -19.80
C ALA A 6 3.47 -6.12 -19.61
N GLU A 7 3.96 -4.89 -19.44
CA GLU A 7 5.40 -4.66 -19.20
C GLU A 7 5.87 -5.17 -17.85
N LEU A 8 5.04 -5.07 -16.81
CA LEU A 8 5.38 -5.68 -15.52
C LEU A 8 5.51 -7.21 -15.67
N ARG A 9 4.57 -7.85 -16.35
CA ARG A 9 4.66 -9.29 -16.66
C ARG A 9 5.93 -9.60 -17.45
N ARG A 10 6.28 -8.81 -18.47
CA ARG A 10 7.50 -8.95 -19.25
C ARG A 10 8.75 -8.94 -18.36
N SER A 11 8.85 -7.96 -17.47
CA SER A 11 9.98 -7.84 -16.52
C SER A 11 10.09 -9.03 -15.56
N ILE A 12 8.95 -9.60 -15.13
CA ILE A 12 8.93 -10.77 -14.26
C ILE A 12 9.42 -12.01 -15.02
N LEU A 13 8.95 -12.22 -16.25
CA LEU A 13 9.40 -13.34 -17.08
C LEU A 13 10.90 -13.27 -17.35
N HIS A 14 11.40 -12.08 -17.73
CA HIS A 14 12.83 -11.85 -17.92
C HIS A 14 13.63 -12.13 -16.63
N PHE A 15 13.17 -11.64 -15.47
CA PHE A 15 13.81 -11.91 -14.18
C PHE A 15 13.88 -13.41 -13.85
N LEU A 16 12.86 -14.17 -14.22
CA LEU A 16 12.81 -15.62 -14.03
C LEU A 16 13.61 -16.40 -15.09
N GLY A 17 14.25 -15.74 -16.06
CA GLY A 17 14.93 -16.37 -17.18
C GLY A 17 13.98 -17.02 -18.20
N ALA A 18 12.70 -16.66 -18.17
CA ALA A 18 11.71 -17.11 -19.15
C ALA A 18 11.69 -16.18 -20.37
N ASP A 19 11.32 -16.74 -21.51
CA ASP A 19 11.06 -15.97 -22.73
C ASP A 19 9.72 -15.21 -22.62
N PRO A 20 9.73 -13.87 -22.58
CA PRO A 20 8.51 -13.08 -22.51
C PRO A 20 7.67 -13.09 -23.78
N ASP A 21 8.27 -13.39 -24.93
CA ASP A 21 7.62 -13.37 -26.24
C ASP A 21 7.00 -14.73 -26.59
N LYS A 22 7.28 -15.74 -25.75
CA LYS A 22 6.65 -17.05 -25.85
C LYS A 22 5.13 -16.93 -25.74
N PRO A 23 4.37 -17.41 -26.75
CA PRO A 23 2.92 -17.30 -26.73
C PRO A 23 2.31 -18.15 -25.60
N ILE A 24 1.46 -17.52 -24.79
CA ILE A 24 0.73 -18.18 -23.70
C ILE A 24 -0.73 -18.34 -24.11
N ARG A 25 -1.05 -19.47 -24.74
CA ARG A 25 -2.42 -19.87 -25.12
C ARG A 25 -3.17 -18.75 -25.88
N ARG A 26 -4.51 -18.74 -25.88
CA ARG A 26 -5.35 -17.71 -26.54
C ARG A 26 -5.56 -16.43 -25.70
N LEU A 27 -4.71 -16.14 -24.71
CA LEU A 27 -4.90 -15.02 -23.78
C LEU A 27 -3.86 -13.94 -24.05
N THR A 28 -4.30 -12.68 -24.05
CA THR A 28 -3.41 -11.53 -24.18
C THR A 28 -2.57 -11.34 -22.91
N ALA A 29 -1.42 -10.66 -23.03
CA ALA A 29 -0.49 -10.49 -21.91
C ALA A 29 -1.09 -9.69 -20.73
N ASP A 30 -2.07 -8.84 -21.01
CA ASP A 30 -2.82 -7.99 -20.08
C ASP A 30 -4.15 -8.61 -19.61
N TYR A 31 -4.49 -9.82 -20.07
CA TYR A 31 -5.74 -10.48 -19.70
C TYR A 31 -5.85 -10.68 -18.17
N ASN A 32 -6.92 -10.16 -17.59
CA ASN A 32 -7.27 -10.33 -16.18
C ASN A 32 -8.76 -10.67 -16.04
N GLY A 33 -9.07 -11.95 -15.81
CA GLY A 33 -10.44 -12.43 -15.63
C GLY A 33 -11.20 -11.82 -14.45
N TRP A 34 -10.49 -11.14 -13.54
CA TRP A 34 -11.06 -10.47 -12.37
C TRP A 34 -11.06 -8.94 -12.51
N ALA A 35 -10.73 -8.39 -13.68
CA ALA A 35 -10.65 -6.94 -13.89
C ALA A 35 -11.97 -6.21 -13.62
N GLY A 36 -13.10 -6.86 -13.93
CA GLY A 36 -14.44 -6.32 -13.70
C GLY A 36 -15.06 -6.70 -12.35
N MET A 37 -14.35 -7.44 -11.50
CA MET A 37 -14.93 -7.86 -10.22
C MET A 37 -14.85 -6.72 -9.21
N GLU A 38 -16.01 -6.29 -8.70
CA GLU A 38 -16.07 -5.24 -7.69
C GLU A 38 -15.37 -5.72 -6.43
N LYS A 39 -14.36 -4.96 -6.01
CA LYS A 39 -13.70 -5.22 -4.73
C LYS A 39 -14.61 -4.71 -3.63
N LEU A 40 -14.87 -5.55 -2.64
CA LEU A 40 -15.54 -5.12 -1.42
C LEU A 40 -14.77 -3.93 -0.82
N LEU A 41 -15.40 -2.77 -0.85
CA LEU A 41 -14.82 -1.55 -0.32
C LEU A 41 -14.83 -1.64 1.21
N PHE A 42 -13.64 -1.60 1.81
CA PHE A 42 -13.56 -1.33 3.23
C PHE A 42 -14.06 0.08 3.50
N THR A 43 -14.97 0.19 4.46
CA THR A 43 -15.28 1.47 5.10
C THR A 43 -14.00 2.07 5.68
N ASP A 44 -13.94 3.38 5.81
CA ASP A 44 -12.74 4.05 6.32
C ASP A 44 -12.35 3.57 7.73
N LYS A 45 -13.35 3.19 8.55
CA LYS A 45 -13.14 2.60 9.88
C LYS A 45 -12.42 1.25 9.80
N VAL A 46 -12.91 0.34 8.94
CA VAL A 46 -12.28 -0.98 8.75
C VAL A 46 -10.89 -0.82 8.16
N ARG A 47 -10.75 0.03 7.13
CA ARG A 47 -9.45 0.33 6.50
C ARG A 47 -8.44 0.84 7.51
N SER A 48 -8.84 1.79 8.37
CA SER A 48 -7.98 2.35 9.41
C SER A 48 -7.58 1.32 10.47
N HIS A 49 -8.52 0.46 10.88
CA HIS A 49 -8.25 -0.59 11.85
C HIS A 49 -7.24 -1.61 11.31
N VAL A 50 -7.45 -2.11 10.09
CA VAL A 50 -6.53 -3.06 9.42
C VAL A 50 -5.16 -2.42 9.21
N ALA A 51 -5.11 -1.17 8.76
CA ALA A 51 -3.86 -0.45 8.58
C ALA A 51 -3.10 -0.29 9.90
N ARG A 52 -3.79 0.04 10.99
CA ARG A 52 -3.18 0.18 12.32
C ARG A 52 -2.63 -1.14 12.81
N PHE A 53 -3.38 -2.23 12.62
CA PHE A 53 -2.94 -3.59 12.95
C PHE A 53 -1.63 -3.94 12.23
N PHE A 54 -1.54 -3.67 10.93
CA PHE A 54 -0.34 -3.95 10.10
C PHE A 54 0.70 -2.83 10.05
N LYS A 55 0.64 -1.85 10.96
CA LYS A 55 1.51 -0.65 10.90
C LYS A 55 3.00 -1.02 10.88
N LYS A 56 3.39 -2.03 11.66
CA LYS A 56 4.79 -2.47 11.77
C LYS A 56 5.26 -3.17 10.49
N GLU A 57 4.41 -4.01 9.91
CA GLU A 57 4.64 -4.76 8.69
C GLU A 57 4.76 -3.80 7.51
N LEU A 58 3.85 -2.83 7.39
CA LEU A 58 3.89 -1.79 6.34
C LEU A 58 5.21 -1.02 6.36
N LYS A 59 5.68 -0.59 7.53
CA LYS A 59 6.98 0.09 7.68
C LYS A 59 8.15 -0.83 7.35
N THR A 60 8.06 -2.10 7.74
CA THR A 60 9.11 -3.09 7.47
C THR A 60 9.23 -3.39 5.98
N CYS A 61 8.11 -3.56 5.29
CA CYS A 61 8.05 -3.72 3.83
C CYS A 61 8.62 -2.50 3.11
N ALA A 62 8.25 -1.29 3.52
CA ALA A 62 8.78 -0.05 2.96
C ALA A 62 10.32 0.01 3.04
N ARG A 63 10.90 -0.40 4.19
CA ARG A 63 12.35 -0.43 4.39
C ARG A 63 13.04 -1.55 3.61
N ARG A 64 12.47 -2.75 3.59
CA ARG A 64 13.12 -3.95 3.02
C ARG A 64 12.94 -4.08 1.51
N LEU A 65 11.73 -3.83 1.01
CA LEU A 65 11.40 -3.98 -0.41
C LEU A 65 11.76 -2.73 -1.21
N GLY A 66 11.73 -1.55 -0.58
CA GLY A 66 12.01 -0.29 -1.25
C GLY A 66 11.04 -0.01 -2.40
N GLY A 67 11.52 0.72 -3.42
CA GLY A 67 10.75 1.04 -4.62
C GLY A 67 9.34 1.57 -4.30
N PRO A 68 8.28 1.05 -4.97
CA PRO A 68 6.90 1.44 -4.71
C PRO A 68 6.38 1.14 -3.30
N ALA A 69 7.04 0.26 -2.53
CA ALA A 69 6.63 -0.07 -1.18
C ALA A 69 6.93 1.05 -0.17
N ARG A 70 7.83 1.98 -0.52
CA ARG A 70 8.17 3.15 0.32
C ARG A 70 6.95 4.02 0.62
N ASP A 71 6.02 4.11 -0.33
CA ASP A 71 4.84 4.97 -0.21
C ASP A 71 3.67 4.27 0.51
N TRP A 72 3.75 2.97 0.77
CA TRP A 72 2.63 2.22 1.35
C TRP A 72 2.19 2.74 2.72
N PRO A 73 3.09 3.03 3.68
CA PRO A 73 2.68 3.59 4.97
C PRO A 73 1.94 4.93 4.82
N ALA A 74 2.37 5.79 3.89
CA ALA A 74 1.77 7.11 3.68
C ALA A 74 0.32 7.02 3.17
N ARG A 75 -0.01 6.01 2.36
CA ARG A 75 -1.38 5.75 1.87
C ARG A 75 -2.39 5.48 2.99
N TYR A 76 -1.91 5.11 4.17
CA TYR A 76 -2.73 4.83 5.34
C TYR A 76 -2.51 5.83 6.49
N GLY A 77 -1.91 6.99 6.22
CA GLY A 77 -1.68 8.01 7.24
C GLY A 77 -0.52 7.71 8.19
N PHE A 78 0.42 6.83 7.83
CA PHE A 78 1.62 6.58 8.64
C PHE A 78 2.87 7.32 8.17
N SER A 79 2.68 8.47 7.50
CA SER A 79 3.79 9.37 7.14
C SER A 79 4.27 10.14 8.38
N LEU A 80 5.52 10.64 8.35
CA LEU A 80 6.08 11.47 9.43
C LEU A 80 5.18 12.70 9.74
N LEU A 81 4.53 13.25 8.72
CA LEU A 81 3.63 14.41 8.86
C LEU A 81 2.36 14.09 9.68
N PHE A 82 1.80 12.89 9.53
CA PHE A 82 0.68 12.45 10.37
C PHE A 82 1.10 12.18 11.81
N PHE A 83 2.34 11.72 12.03
CA PHE A 83 2.89 11.53 13.36
C PHE A 83 2.97 12.86 14.12
N PHE A 84 3.43 13.95 13.49
CA PHE A 84 3.42 15.27 14.13
C PHE A 84 2.00 15.79 14.40
N GLY A 85 1.02 15.48 13.54
CA GLY A 85 -0.39 15.83 13.77
C GLY A 85 -1.02 15.10 14.96
N GLU A 86 -0.83 13.78 15.06
CA GLU A 86 -1.28 12.97 16.21
C GLU A 86 -0.58 13.40 17.51
N LEU A 87 0.73 13.68 17.43
CA LEU A 87 1.53 14.14 18.56
C LEU A 87 1.07 15.53 19.03
N ALA A 88 0.81 16.46 18.12
CA ALA A 88 0.31 17.79 18.45
C ALA A 88 -1.09 17.73 19.08
N ALA A 89 -1.99 16.90 18.55
CA ALA A 89 -3.32 16.70 19.14
C ALA A 89 -3.28 16.03 20.52
N TYR A 90 -2.34 15.11 20.74
CA TYR A 90 -2.08 14.53 22.06
C TYR A 90 -1.54 15.57 23.05
N PHE A 91 -0.57 16.39 22.64
CA PHE A 91 -0.05 17.47 23.49
C PHE A 91 -1.08 18.57 23.77
N ASP A 92 -1.94 18.93 22.81
CA ASP A 92 -3.04 19.89 23.02
C ASP A 92 -4.03 19.39 24.08
N HIS A 93 -4.40 18.11 24.01
CA HIS A 93 -5.26 17.47 24.99
C HIS A 93 -4.60 17.36 26.37
N PHE A 94 -3.30 17.04 26.42
CA PHE A 94 -2.51 16.94 27.64
C PHE A 94 -2.34 18.30 28.34
N LEU A 95 -1.92 19.33 27.60
CA LEU A 95 -1.75 20.71 28.12
C LEU A 95 -3.07 21.33 28.58
N ARG A 96 -4.19 21.02 27.92
CA ARG A 96 -5.52 21.45 28.36
C ARG A 96 -5.97 20.77 29.65
N SER A 97 -5.56 19.52 29.87
CA SER A 97 -5.93 18.76 31.07
C SER A 97 -5.11 19.19 32.29
N ASP A 98 -3.85 19.59 32.07
CA ASP A 98 -2.95 20.07 33.13
C ASP A 98 -3.19 21.53 33.53
N TRP A 99 -3.95 22.32 32.75
CA TRP A 99 -4.35 23.70 33.08
C TRP A 99 -5.62 23.77 33.96
N ILE A 100 -6.28 22.65 34.24
CA ILE A 100 -7.49 22.56 35.10
C ILE A 100 -7.16 21.92 36.47
N ALA A 101 -5.88 21.86 36.85
CA ALA A 101 -5.42 21.49 38.20
C ALA A 101 -4.97 22.72 39.00
#